data_AF-A0A497GZD1-F1
#
_entry.id   AF-A0A497GZD1-F1
#
_cell.length_a   1.000
_cell.length_b   1.000
_cell.length_c   1.000
_cell.angle_alpha   90.00
_cell.angle_beta   90.00
_cell.angle_gamma   90.00
#
_symmetry.space_group_name_H-M   'P 1'
#
loop_
_entity.id
_entity.type
_entity.pdbx_description
1 polymer ?
#
loop_
_entity_poly.entity_id
_entity_poly.type
_entity_poly.pdbx_seq_one_letter_code
_entity_poly.pdbx_strand_id
1 'polypeptide(L)'
;MEIIKVSARSRSTSVAGAIAGVIRESGRAEVQAIGAGAVNQAVKAVAIARGYLALDGINVICIPAFTEVEIEGQERTAIKLIVEPR
;
A
#
# COMPACT_ATOMS: atom_id res chain seq x y z
N MET A 1 -2.92 1.47 13.48
CA MET A 1 -2.25 1.81 12.22
C MET A 1 -3.29 1.66 11.13
N GLU A 2 -3.54 2.69 10.32
CA GLU A 2 -4.56 2.63 9.28
C GLU A 2 -4.07 1.72 8.14
N ILE A 3 -4.83 0.66 7.84
CA ILE A 3 -4.49 -0.30 6.79
C ILE A 3 -5.18 0.12 5.50
N ILE A 4 -4.40 0.36 4.45
CA ILE A 4 -4.92 0.72 3.13
C ILE A 4 -5.27 -0.56 2.38
N LYS A 5 -6.57 -0.89 2.32
CA LYS A 5 -7.08 -2.05 1.58
C LYS A 5 -7.25 -1.73 0.10
N VAL A 6 -6.69 -2.58 -0.77
CA VAL A 6 -6.72 -2.40 -2.22
C VAL A 6 -7.48 -3.54 -2.89
N SER A 7 -8.33 -3.21 -3.85
CA SER A 7 -9.03 -4.16 -4.71
C SER A 7 -8.57 -4.02 -6.16
N ALA A 8 -8.96 -4.95 -7.03
CA ALA A 8 -8.68 -4.87 -8.46
C ALA A 8 -9.31 -3.62 -9.14
N ARG A 9 -10.36 -3.04 -8.56
CA ARG A 9 -11.05 -1.84 -9.05
C ARG A 9 -10.51 -0.54 -8.47
N SER A 10 -9.61 -0.61 -7.48
CA SER A 10 -9.00 0.57 -6.88
C SER A 10 -8.20 1.35 -7.91
N ARG A 11 -8.35 2.68 -7.92
CA ARG A 11 -7.54 3.56 -8.76
C ARG A 11 -6.17 3.74 -8.11
N SER A 12 -5.10 3.33 -8.81
CA SER A 12 -3.72 3.43 -8.31
C SER A 12 -3.37 4.84 -7.80
N THR A 13 -3.82 5.90 -8.47
CA THR A 13 -3.55 7.30 -8.07
C THR A 13 -4.23 7.67 -6.75
N SER A 14 -5.46 7.23 -6.52
CA SER A 14 -6.17 7.46 -5.24
C SER A 14 -5.46 6.74 -4.09
N VAL A 15 -5.06 5.49 -4.29
CA VAL A 15 -4.30 4.70 -3.29
C VAL A 15 -2.93 5.34 -3.05
N ALA A 16 -2.26 5.85 -4.08
CA ALA A 16 -0.97 6.53 -3.95
C ALA A 16 -1.07 7.80 -3.09
N GLY A 17 -2.14 8.56 -3.26
CA GLY A 17 -2.43 9.73 -2.41
C GLY A 17 -2.59 9.34 -0.93
N ALA A 18 -3.32 8.25 -0.66
CA ALA A 18 -3.47 7.72 0.69
C ALA A 18 -2.12 7.26 1.29
N ILE A 19 -1.31 6.51 0.53
CA ILE A 19 0.03 6.10 0.97
C ILE A 19 0.87 7.32 1.32
N ALA A 20 0.92 8.33 0.45
CA ALA A 20 1.72 9.53 0.67
C ALA A 20 1.24 10.33 1.88
N GLY A 21 -0.08 10.42 2.10
CA GLY A 21 -0.66 11.04 3.31
C GLY A 21 -0.20 10.33 4.58
N VAL A 22 -0.40 9.01 4.65
CA VAL A 22 -0.01 8.20 5.81
C VAL A 22 1.49 8.27 6.10
N ILE A 23 2.34 8.27 5.06
CA ILE A 23 3.79 8.43 5.22
C ILE A 23 4.14 9.80 5.81
N ARG A 24 3.52 10.89 5.35
CA ARG A 24 3.78 12.24 5.89
C ARG A 24 3.35 12.37 7.34
N GLU A 25 2.26 11.71 7.73
CA GLU A 25 1.70 11.78 9.09
C GLU A 25 2.41 10.87 10.08
N SER A 26 2.75 9.64 9.67
CA SER A 26 3.16 8.58 10.59
C SER A 26 4.50 7.93 10.25
N GLY A 27 5.09 8.26 9.10
CA GLY A 27 6.33 7.65 8.62
C GLY A 27 6.19 6.19 8.17
N ARG A 28 5.01 5.57 8.24
CA ARG A 28 4.84 4.17 7.86
C ARG A 28 3.43 3.84 7.39
N ALA A 29 3.31 3.37 6.16
CA ALA A 29 2.05 2.95 5.55
C ALA A 29 2.03 1.44 5.31
N GLU A 30 0.88 0.81 5.59
CA GLU A 30 0.64 -0.59 5.27
C GLU A 30 -0.47 -0.70 4.22
N VAL A 31 -0.17 -1.38 3.12
CA VAL A 31 -1.12 -1.64 2.03
C VAL A 31 -1.38 -3.14 1.94
N GLN A 32 -2.63 -3.55 2.00
CA GLN A 32 -3.03 -4.97 1.88
C GLN A 32 -3.85 -5.20 0.63
N ALA A 33 -3.53 -6.27 -0.11
CA ALA A 33 -4.17 -6.62 -1.37
C ALA A 33 -4.33 -8.13 -1.52
N ILE A 34 -5.48 -8.56 -2.06
CA ILE A 34 -5.78 -9.97 -2.30
C ILE A 34 -6.10 -10.19 -3.78
N GLY A 35 -5.43 -11.20 -4.35
CA GLY A 35 -5.55 -11.55 -5.76
C GLY A 35 -4.73 -10.65 -6.69
N ALA A 36 -4.40 -11.20 -7.87
CA ALA A 36 -3.44 -10.59 -8.80
C ALA A 36 -3.81 -9.15 -9.21
N GLY A 37 -5.09 -8.88 -9.45
CA GLY A 37 -5.57 -7.55 -9.85
C GLY A 37 -5.33 -6.49 -8.77
N ALA A 38 -5.64 -6.82 -7.51
CA ALA A 38 -5.43 -5.90 -6.38
C ALA A 38 -3.94 -5.66 -6.11
N VAL A 39 -3.12 -6.72 -6.17
CA VAL A 39 -1.67 -6.62 -5.98
C VAL A 39 -1.05 -5.72 -7.04
N ASN A 40 -1.45 -5.86 -8.30
CA ASN A 40 -1.00 -4.98 -9.38
C ASN A 40 -1.36 -3.51 -9.12
N GLN A 41 -2.58 -3.23 -8.64
CA GLN A 41 -2.97 -1.85 -8.28
C GLN A 41 -2.16 -1.32 -7.10
N ALA A 42 -1.90 -2.15 -6.08
CA ALA A 42 -1.13 -1.76 -4.92
C ALA A 42 0.33 -1.42 -5.29
N VAL A 43 0.98 -2.25 -6.11
CA VAL A 43 2.35 -2.00 -6.58
C VAL A 43 2.44 -0.73 -7.42
N LYS A 44 1.49 -0.50 -8.34
CA LYS A 44 1.41 0.75 -9.11
C LYS A 44 1.23 1.96 -8.19
N ALA A 45 0.37 1.85 -7.18
CA ALA A 45 0.15 2.91 -6.20
C ALA A 45 1.43 3.24 -5.41
N VAL A 46 2.17 2.23 -4.96
CA VAL A 46 3.47 2.43 -4.28
C VAL A 46 4.45 3.15 -5.20
N ALA A 47 4.55 2.76 -6.48
CA ALA A 47 5.42 3.42 -7.45
C ALA A 47 5.07 4.91 -7.66
N ILE A 48 3.77 5.24 -7.76
CA ILE A 48 3.30 6.62 -7.87
C ILE A 48 3.56 7.40 -6.57
N ALA A 49 3.27 6.81 -5.42
CA ALA A 49 3.46 7.44 -4.11
C ALA A 49 4.93 7.82 -3.86
N ARG A 50 5.88 6.98 -4.30
CA ARG A 50 7.32 7.32 -4.29
C ARG A 50 7.62 8.61 -5.04
N GLY A 51 6.97 8.83 -6.19
CA GLY A 51 7.08 10.07 -6.96
C GLY A 51 6.53 11.27 -6.19
N TYR A 52 5.37 11.13 -5.54
CA TYR A 52 4.78 12.20 -4.73
C TYR A 52 5.67 12.56 -3.53
N LEU A 53 6.19 11.56 -2.83
CA LEU A 53 7.01 11.73 -1.63
C LEU A 53 8.40 12.29 -1.95
N ALA A 54 8.97 11.95 -3.12
CA ALA A 54 10.23 12.50 -3.57
C ALA A 54 10.19 14.02 -3.77
N LEU A 55 9.03 14.59 -4.17
CA LEU A 55 8.85 16.04 -4.28
C LEU A 55 8.95 16.76 -2.93
N ASP A 56 8.68 16.05 -1.83
CA ASP A 56 8.82 16.54 -0.46
C ASP A 56 10.18 16.19 0.16
N GLY A 57 11.11 15.62 -0.62
CA GLY A 57 12.41 15.14 -0.13
C GLY A 57 12.33 13.84 0.69
N ILE A 58 11.19 13.15 0.69
CA ILE A 58 11.00 11.90 1.45
C ILE A 58 11.29 10.71 0.53
N ASN A 59 12.41 10.03 0.77
CA ASN A 59 12.76 8.80 0.06
C ASN A 59 12.26 7.56 0.84
N VAL A 60 11.41 6.76 0.21
CA VAL A 60 10.82 5.55 0.83
C VAL A 60 11.20 4.25 0.12
N ILE A 61 11.21 3.17 0.89
CA ILE A 61 11.33 1.78 0.45
C ILE A 61 9.99 1.05 0.53
N CYS A 62 9.91 -0.12 -0.12
CA CYS A 62 8.76 -1.02 -0.05
C CYS A 62 9.23 -2.42 0.37
N ILE A 63 8.59 -2.99 1.39
CA ILE A 63 8.92 -4.29 1.96
C ILE A 63 7.69 -5.19 1.80
N PRO A 64 7.67 -6.10 0.79
CA PRO A 64 6.56 -7.01 0.59
C PRO A 64 6.62 -8.19 1.57
N ALA A 65 5.47 -8.67 2.02
CA ALA A 65 5.34 -9.88 2.82
C ALA A 65 3.96 -10.52 2.63
N PHE A 66 3.82 -11.80 3.01
CA PHE A 66 2.51 -12.42 3.17
C PHE A 66 1.86 -11.98 4.48
N THR A 67 0.54 -11.98 4.51
CA THR A 67 -0.26 -11.84 5.72
C THR A 67 -1.57 -12.59 5.55
N GLU A 68 -2.16 -13.06 6.64
CA GLU A 68 -3.51 -13.60 6.64
C GLU A 68 -4.51 -12.48 6.95
N VAL A 69 -5.65 -12.51 6.29
CA VAL A 69 -6.77 -11.58 6.53
C VAL A 69 -8.09 -12.35 6.51
N GLU A 70 -9.01 -11.95 7.39
CA GLU A 70 -10.34 -12.55 7.45
C GLU A 70 -11.31 -11.82 6.50
N ILE A 71 -11.97 -12.57 5.62
CA ILE A 71 -13.04 -12.08 4.75
C ILE A 71 -14.19 -13.07 4.80
N GLU A 72 -15.38 -12.59 5.16
CA GLU A 72 -16.60 -13.42 5.22
C GLU A 72 -16.42 -14.67 6.11
N GLY A 73 -15.68 -14.53 7.22
CA GLY A 73 -15.39 -15.62 8.14
C GLY A 73 -14.38 -16.66 7.61
N GLN A 74 -13.72 -16.39 6.48
CA GLN A 74 -12.67 -17.24 5.94
C GLN A 74 -11.32 -16.51 5.97
N GLU A 75 -10.29 -17.20 6.43
CA GLU A 75 -8.91 -16.73 6.29
C GLU A 75 -8.48 -16.79 4.82
N ARG A 76 -7.85 -15.70 4.38
CA ARG A 76 -7.29 -15.56 3.03
C ARG A 76 -5.87 -15.05 3.14
N THR A 77 -4.96 -15.70 2.43
CA THR A 77 -3.61 -15.19 2.26
C THR A 77 -3.62 -13.95 1.36
N ALA A 78 -3.07 -12.86 1.86
CA ALA A 78 -2.92 -11.58 1.19
C ALA A 78 -1.44 -11.21 1.03
N ILE A 79 -1.17 -10.25 0.15
CA ILE A 79 0.11 -9.53 0.14
C ILE A 79 -0.06 -8.26 0.97
N LYS A 80 0.86 -8.04 1.91
CA LYS A 80 1.08 -6.74 2.53
C LYS A 80 2.32 -6.08 1.94
N LEU A 81 2.22 -4.79 1.65
CA LEU A 81 3.33 -3.93 1.25
C LEU A 81 3.51 -2.89 2.34
N ILE A 82 4.64 -2.94 3.03
CA ILE A 82 5.02 -1.94 4.03
C ILE A 82 5.84 -0.88 3.30
N VAL A 83 5.44 0.39 3.42
CA VAL A 83 6.16 1.53 2.87
C VAL A 83 6.65 2.38 4.04
N GLU A 84 7.92 2.74 4.04
CA GLU A 84 8.55 3.57 5.09
C GLU A 84 9.78 4.30 4.54
N PRO A 85 10.17 5.46 5.11
CA PRO A 85 11.44 6.13 4.81
C PRO A 85 12.64 5.22 5.01
N ARG A 86 13.70 5.49 4.23
CA ARG A 86 15.00 4.81 4.38
C ARG A 86 15.91 5.56 5.34
#